data_AF-A0A2D9H1D3-F1
#
_entry.id   AF-A0A2D9H1D3-F1
#
_cell.length_a   1.000
_cell.length_b   1.000
_cell.length_c   1.000
_cell.angle_alpha   90.00
_cell.angle_beta   90.00
_cell.angle_gamma   90.00
#
_symmetry.space_group_name_H-M   'P 1'
#
loop_
_entity.id
_entity.type
_entity.pdbx_description
1 polymer ?
#
loop_
_entity_poly.entity_id
_entity_poly.type
_entity_poly.pdbx_seq_one_letter_code
_entity_poly.pdbx_strand_id
1 'polypeptide(L)'
;MSNTATDTLTPVLTANWGAERSWTLESYEQHGGYQALKKALGMAPDDIISAVKDSGLRGRGGAGFPTGMKWSFIPQDNPKPKYLVVNADESEPGTCKDIPLMMASPHTLVEGVIISSFAIRANKAFIYIRGEVLHVIRRVQAAVAEAYAAGHLGRDIHGSGFDLDIVVHAGAGAYICGEETALLEGLEGRRGQPRLRPPFPAVAGLYASPTVINNVESIASVPSIIANGAEWFSSMGTEKSKGYGIFSLSGHVTSPGQYEAPLGITLRQLIDVAGGMRPGPDGQPARLKFWTPGGSSTPLLTEE
;
A
#
# COMPACT_ATOMS: atom_id res chain seq x y z
N MET A 1 -14.30 -21.05 21.02
CA MET A 1 -13.94 -20.12 19.93
C MET A 1 -14.20 -18.72 20.46
N SER A 2 -13.16 -18.02 20.89
CA SER A 2 -13.29 -16.66 21.42
C SER A 2 -13.58 -15.74 20.23
N ASN A 3 -14.79 -15.20 20.17
CA ASN A 3 -15.18 -14.20 19.20
C ASN A 3 -14.52 -12.90 19.66
N THR A 4 -13.26 -12.68 19.31
CA THR A 4 -12.58 -11.39 19.53
C THR A 4 -13.22 -10.39 18.60
N ALA A 5 -14.28 -9.73 19.10
CA ALA A 5 -14.85 -8.56 18.45
C ALA A 5 -13.70 -7.58 18.20
N THR A 6 -13.39 -7.34 16.93
CA THR A 6 -12.37 -6.36 16.57
C THR A 6 -12.87 -4.99 17.01
N ASP A 7 -12.03 -4.22 17.71
CA ASP A 7 -12.35 -2.83 18.04
C ASP A 7 -12.68 -2.05 16.76
N THR A 8 -13.47 -0.97 16.90
CA THR A 8 -13.93 -0.18 15.74
C THR A 8 -12.75 0.34 14.89
N LEU A 9 -11.66 0.72 15.55
CA LEU A 9 -10.36 0.97 14.91
C LEU A 9 -9.47 -0.25 15.08
N THR A 10 -8.69 -0.58 14.06
CA THR A 10 -7.77 -1.73 14.06
C THR A 10 -6.41 -1.30 13.51
N PRO A 11 -5.55 -0.70 14.35
CA PRO A 11 -4.21 -0.32 13.93
C PRO A 11 -3.38 -1.56 13.56
N VAL A 12 -2.97 -1.64 12.30
CA VAL A 12 -2.01 -2.63 11.79
C VAL A 12 -0.87 -1.90 11.09
N LEU A 13 -1.16 -1.18 9.99
CA LEU A 13 -0.19 -0.33 9.29
C LEU A 13 0.13 0.94 10.07
N THR A 14 -0.80 1.40 10.90
CA THR A 14 -0.69 2.61 11.73
C THR A 14 -0.22 2.31 13.16
N ALA A 15 -0.06 1.04 13.53
CA ALA A 15 0.20 0.61 14.91
C ALA A 15 1.46 1.25 15.52
N ASN A 16 2.49 1.52 14.72
CA ASN A 16 3.76 2.09 15.17
C ASN A 16 3.91 3.60 14.86
N TRP A 17 2.91 4.27 14.28
CA TRP A 17 3.07 5.66 13.84
C TRP A 17 3.36 6.64 14.98
N GLY A 18 2.85 6.34 16.19
CA GLY A 18 3.07 7.13 17.39
C GLY A 18 4.42 6.91 18.08
N ALA A 19 5.23 5.95 17.63
CA ALA A 19 6.54 5.71 18.22
C ALA A 19 7.51 6.88 17.97
N GLU A 20 8.42 7.11 18.91
CA GLU A 20 9.49 8.09 18.72
C GLU A 20 10.34 7.69 17.51
N ARG A 21 10.47 8.60 16.54
CA ARG A 21 11.22 8.35 15.30
C ARG A 21 10.78 7.06 14.59
N SER A 22 9.46 6.83 14.55
CA SER A 22 8.79 5.68 13.92
C SER A 22 9.28 5.32 12.51
N TRP A 23 9.87 6.27 11.79
CA TRP A 23 10.35 6.08 10.44
C TRP A 23 11.73 5.41 10.28
N THR A 24 12.43 5.17 11.39
CA THR A 24 13.80 4.63 11.38
C THR A 24 13.81 3.10 11.39
N LEU A 25 14.89 2.51 10.88
CA LEU A 25 15.08 1.05 10.92
C LEU A 25 15.02 0.52 12.35
N GLU A 26 15.75 1.14 13.26
CA GLU A 26 15.80 0.75 14.68
C GLU A 26 14.40 0.72 15.31
N SER A 27 13.61 1.78 15.13
CA SER A 27 12.24 1.80 15.64
C SER A 27 11.38 0.72 15.01
N TYR A 28 11.58 0.38 13.73
CA TYR A 28 10.80 -0.65 13.06
C TYR A 28 11.14 -2.05 13.59
N GLU A 29 12.42 -2.38 13.75
CA GLU A 29 12.88 -3.67 14.27
C GLU A 29 12.46 -3.89 15.74
N GLN A 30 12.51 -2.85 16.58
CA GLN A 30 12.05 -2.92 17.97
C GLN A 30 10.58 -3.34 18.10
N HIS A 31 9.77 -3.08 17.08
CA HIS A 31 8.35 -3.48 17.02
C HIS A 31 8.12 -4.75 16.19
N GLY A 32 9.17 -5.52 15.90
CA GLY A 32 9.09 -6.78 15.16
C GLY A 32 9.14 -6.65 13.64
N GLY A 33 9.57 -5.49 13.11
CA GLY A 33 9.85 -5.30 11.68
C GLY A 33 10.85 -6.32 11.13
N TYR A 34 10.71 -6.66 9.85
CA TYR A 34 11.52 -7.64 9.11
C TYR A 34 11.40 -9.11 9.58
N GLN A 35 10.58 -9.41 10.60
CA GLN A 35 10.30 -10.80 10.97
C GLN A 35 9.44 -11.50 9.92
N ALA A 36 8.53 -10.79 9.25
CA ALA A 36 7.73 -11.35 8.16
C ALA A 36 8.59 -11.62 6.93
N LEU A 37 9.59 -10.77 6.65
CA LEU A 37 10.60 -11.03 5.63
C LEU A 37 11.37 -12.31 5.92
N LYS A 38 11.87 -12.48 7.14
CA LYS A 38 12.59 -13.70 7.53
C LYS A 38 11.72 -14.95 7.34
N LYS A 39 10.43 -14.88 7.68
CA LYS A 39 9.47 -15.96 7.44
C LYS A 39 9.26 -16.20 5.94
N ALA A 40 9.04 -15.14 5.16
CA ALA A 40 8.81 -15.22 3.71
C ALA A 40 9.98 -15.87 2.97
N LEU A 41 11.23 -15.54 3.31
CA LEU A 41 12.41 -16.14 2.67
C LEU A 41 12.56 -17.64 2.96
N GLY A 42 11.92 -18.15 4.00
CA GLY A 42 11.82 -19.60 4.27
C GLY A 42 10.66 -20.29 3.55
N MET A 43 9.83 -19.57 2.79
CA MET A 43 8.69 -20.10 2.05
C MET A 43 9.03 -20.26 0.57
N ALA A 44 8.34 -21.16 -0.14
CA ALA A 44 8.37 -21.14 -1.59
C ALA A 44 7.67 -19.85 -2.09
N PRO A 45 8.18 -19.18 -3.14
CA PRO A 45 7.55 -17.96 -3.67
C PRO A 45 6.07 -18.13 -4.02
N ASP A 46 5.66 -19.31 -4.50
CA ASP A 46 4.26 -19.59 -4.87
C ASP A 46 3.35 -19.77 -3.64
N ASP A 47 3.90 -20.17 -2.49
CA ASP A 47 3.15 -20.23 -1.22
C ASP A 47 2.84 -18.81 -0.72
N ILE A 48 3.73 -17.84 -0.98
CA ILE A 48 3.50 -16.42 -0.66
C ILE A 48 2.37 -15.86 -1.55
N ILE A 49 2.41 -16.16 -2.86
CA ILE A 49 1.33 -15.79 -3.78
C ILE A 49 0.00 -16.38 -3.31
N SER A 50 -0.01 -17.66 -2.92
CA SER A 50 -1.19 -18.36 -2.43
C SER A 50 -1.71 -17.75 -1.13
N ALA A 51 -0.84 -17.47 -0.14
CA ALA A 51 -1.22 -16.81 1.10
C ALA A 51 -1.87 -15.43 0.86
N VAL A 52 -1.31 -14.62 -0.05
CA VAL A 52 -1.90 -13.32 -0.41
C VAL A 52 -3.21 -13.48 -1.17
N LYS A 53 -3.34 -14.49 -2.03
CA LYS A 53 -4.60 -14.81 -2.72
C LYS A 53 -5.69 -15.23 -1.73
N ASP A 54 -5.37 -16.14 -0.82
CA ASP A 54 -6.29 -16.73 0.15
C ASP A 54 -6.69 -15.72 1.22
N SER A 55 -5.85 -14.73 1.52
CA SER A 55 -6.22 -13.60 2.39
C SER A 55 -7.41 -12.79 1.85
N GLY A 56 -7.65 -12.82 0.54
CA GLY A 56 -8.64 -11.97 -0.11
C GLY A 56 -8.21 -10.51 -0.23
N LEU A 57 -6.91 -10.19 -0.10
CA LEU A 57 -6.39 -8.84 -0.31
C LEU A 57 -6.76 -8.33 -1.71
N ARG A 58 -7.39 -7.16 -1.74
CA ARG A 58 -7.75 -6.44 -2.97
C ARG A 58 -6.90 -5.17 -3.09
N GLY A 59 -6.63 -4.75 -4.32
CA GLY A 59 -5.87 -3.54 -4.61
C GLY A 59 -6.47 -2.30 -3.96
N ARG A 60 -5.65 -1.56 -3.22
CA ARG A 60 -6.01 -0.37 -2.41
C ARG A 60 -5.84 0.96 -3.16
N GLY A 61 -5.53 0.90 -4.45
CA GLY A 61 -5.48 2.05 -5.36
C GLY A 61 -6.81 2.35 -6.06
N GLY A 62 -7.94 1.93 -5.49
CA GLY A 62 -9.30 2.20 -6.03
C GLY A 62 -9.90 1.09 -6.90
N ALA A 63 -9.14 0.45 -7.79
CA ALA A 63 -9.67 -0.57 -8.70
C ALA A 63 -10.14 -1.87 -8.02
N GLY A 64 -9.64 -2.18 -6.82
CA GLY A 64 -10.09 -3.33 -6.05
C GLY A 64 -9.80 -4.69 -6.69
N PHE A 65 -8.84 -4.82 -7.60
CA PHE A 65 -8.48 -6.11 -8.21
C PHE A 65 -7.79 -7.05 -7.19
N PRO A 66 -8.07 -8.36 -7.14
CA PRO A 66 -7.42 -9.27 -6.18
C PRO A 66 -5.90 -9.33 -6.37
N THR A 67 -5.13 -8.98 -5.33
CA THR A 67 -3.67 -8.80 -5.42
C THR A 67 -2.96 -10.12 -5.74
N GLY A 68 -3.27 -11.21 -5.01
CA GLY A 68 -2.64 -12.52 -5.28
C GLY A 68 -2.95 -13.07 -6.67
N MET A 69 -4.15 -12.80 -7.20
CA MET A 69 -4.49 -13.13 -8.60
C MET A 69 -3.64 -12.31 -9.58
N LYS A 70 -3.43 -11.01 -9.32
CA LYS A 70 -2.60 -10.15 -10.17
C LYS A 70 -1.17 -10.70 -10.28
N TRP A 71 -0.62 -11.21 -9.18
CA TRP A 71 0.71 -11.80 -9.14
C TRP A 71 0.80 -13.11 -9.93
N SER A 72 -0.26 -13.93 -9.92
CA SER A 72 -0.30 -15.19 -10.67
C SER A 72 -0.25 -15.02 -12.20
N PHE A 73 -0.48 -13.82 -12.72
CA PHE A 73 -0.37 -13.53 -14.16
C PHE A 73 1.06 -13.30 -14.65
N ILE A 74 2.04 -13.22 -13.75
CA ILE A 74 3.43 -13.04 -14.16
C ILE A 74 3.95 -14.36 -14.74
N PRO A 75 4.35 -14.39 -16.03
CA PRO A 75 4.88 -15.59 -16.66
C PRO A 75 6.19 -15.99 -15.99
N GLN A 76 6.26 -17.22 -15.49
CA GLN A 76 7.45 -17.70 -14.80
C GLN A 76 8.58 -18.05 -15.77
N ASP A 77 8.23 -18.56 -16.95
CA ASP A 77 9.17 -19.02 -17.99
C ASP A 77 9.62 -17.91 -18.96
N ASN A 78 9.41 -16.63 -18.61
CA ASN A 78 9.83 -15.51 -19.44
C ASN A 78 11.33 -15.22 -19.22
N PRO A 79 12.17 -15.18 -20.28
CA PRO A 79 13.59 -14.87 -20.13
C PRO A 79 13.88 -13.40 -19.78
N LYS A 80 12.89 -12.51 -19.89
CA LYS A 80 13.03 -11.09 -19.52
C LYS A 80 13.03 -10.90 -18.00
N PRO A 81 13.69 -9.84 -17.50
CA PRO A 81 13.60 -9.46 -16.10
C PRO A 81 12.15 -9.19 -15.67
N LYS A 82 11.81 -9.50 -14.43
CA LYS A 82 10.49 -9.18 -13.83
C LYS A 82 10.64 -7.95 -12.96
N TYR A 83 9.61 -7.11 -12.93
CA TYR A 83 9.61 -5.87 -12.16
C TYR A 83 8.41 -5.80 -11.22
N LEU A 84 8.66 -5.28 -10.02
CA LEU A 84 7.63 -4.74 -9.15
C LEU A 84 7.64 -3.21 -9.26
N VAL A 85 6.48 -2.61 -9.47
CA VAL A 85 6.30 -1.16 -9.42
C VAL A 85 5.26 -0.82 -8.36
N VAL A 86 5.69 -0.08 -7.35
CA VAL A 86 4.80 0.50 -6.35
C VAL A 86 4.33 1.85 -6.87
N ASN A 87 3.01 1.97 -7.06
CA ASN A 87 2.36 3.23 -7.37
C ASN A 87 2.10 4.00 -6.07
N ALA A 88 2.92 5.04 -5.86
CA ALA A 88 2.82 6.02 -4.79
C ALA A 88 2.50 7.43 -5.34
N ASP A 89 1.86 7.51 -6.51
CA ASP A 89 1.30 8.76 -7.06
C ASP A 89 -0.08 9.01 -6.45
N GLU A 90 -0.12 9.33 -5.15
CA GLU A 90 -1.35 9.66 -4.41
C GLU A 90 -1.82 11.08 -4.78
N SER A 91 -2.39 11.21 -5.97
CA SER A 91 -2.75 12.49 -6.58
C SER A 91 -4.25 12.80 -6.58
N GLU A 92 -5.10 11.84 -6.20
CA GLU A 92 -6.55 12.02 -6.17
C GLU A 92 -6.99 12.89 -4.97
N PRO A 93 -7.75 13.97 -5.17
CA PRO A 93 -8.26 14.77 -4.07
C PRO A 93 -9.07 13.94 -3.08
N GLY A 94 -8.82 14.16 -1.78
CA GLY A 94 -9.48 13.45 -0.69
C GLY A 94 -8.77 12.16 -0.26
N THR A 95 -7.82 11.64 -1.06
CA THR A 95 -6.98 10.51 -0.65
C THR A 95 -5.67 11.02 -0.05
N CYS A 96 -5.36 10.58 1.17
CA CYS A 96 -4.13 10.97 1.86
C CYS A 96 -3.68 9.89 2.87
N LYS A 97 -3.68 8.63 2.45
CA LYS A 97 -3.37 7.45 3.26
C LYS A 97 -1.95 6.92 3.02
N ASP A 98 -1.47 7.00 1.79
CA ASP A 98 -0.17 6.43 1.39
C ASP A 98 0.99 7.35 1.76
N ILE A 99 0.80 8.67 1.57
CA ILE A 99 1.76 9.70 1.98
C ILE A 99 2.10 9.62 3.48
N PRO A 100 1.12 9.63 4.43
CA PRO A 100 1.45 9.53 5.84
C PRO A 100 2.04 8.16 6.20
N LEU A 101 1.62 7.07 5.55
CA LEU A 101 2.23 5.75 5.77
C LEU A 101 3.72 5.75 5.42
N MET A 102 4.08 6.27 4.24
CA MET A 102 5.48 6.37 3.84
C MET A 102 6.27 7.39 4.69
N MET A 103 5.60 8.40 5.25
CA MET A 103 6.23 9.39 6.12
C MET A 103 6.53 8.86 7.53
N ALA A 104 5.61 8.06 8.07
CA ALA A 104 5.64 7.54 9.43
C ALA A 104 6.31 6.17 9.54
N SER A 105 6.04 5.23 8.62
CA SER A 105 6.59 3.87 8.63
C SER A 105 7.02 3.40 7.24
N PRO A 106 8.04 4.04 6.61
CA PRO A 106 8.56 3.65 5.30
C PRO A 106 9.08 2.21 5.27
N HIS A 107 9.64 1.69 6.38
CA HIS A 107 10.15 0.32 6.44
C HIS A 107 9.05 -0.74 6.27
N THR A 108 7.80 -0.46 6.68
CA THR A 108 6.66 -1.34 6.40
C THR A 108 6.45 -1.52 4.89
N LEU A 109 6.57 -0.43 4.12
CA LEU A 109 6.51 -0.50 2.66
C LEU A 109 7.72 -1.24 2.10
N VAL A 110 8.94 -0.93 2.56
CA VAL A 110 10.17 -1.57 2.07
C VAL A 110 10.14 -3.08 2.30
N GLU A 111 9.74 -3.54 3.49
CA GLU A 111 9.57 -4.97 3.79
C GLU A 111 8.54 -5.61 2.84
N GLY A 112 7.39 -4.95 2.64
CA GLY A 112 6.38 -5.40 1.69
C GLY A 112 6.90 -5.51 0.26
N VAL A 113 7.74 -4.56 -0.19
CA VAL A 113 8.39 -4.58 -1.51
C VAL A 113 9.31 -5.79 -1.64
N ILE A 114 10.13 -6.07 -0.63
CA ILE A 114 11.06 -7.20 -0.65
C ILE A 114 10.30 -8.53 -0.75
N ILE A 115 9.31 -8.75 0.14
CA ILE A 115 8.50 -9.97 0.17
C ILE A 115 7.76 -10.16 -1.17
N SER A 116 7.13 -9.10 -1.67
CA SER A 116 6.36 -9.16 -2.91
C SER A 116 7.26 -9.42 -4.11
N SER A 117 8.46 -8.84 -4.14
CA SER A 117 9.45 -9.05 -5.20
C SER A 117 9.99 -10.48 -5.18
N PHE A 118 10.25 -11.04 -4.00
CA PHE A 118 10.63 -12.45 -3.84
C PHE A 118 9.54 -13.39 -4.37
N ALA A 119 8.26 -13.16 -4.00
CA ALA A 119 7.13 -13.96 -4.46
C ALA A 119 7.02 -14.02 -6.00
N ILE A 120 7.17 -12.86 -6.66
CA ILE A 120 7.09 -12.77 -8.13
C ILE A 120 8.43 -13.01 -8.84
N ARG A 121 9.50 -13.28 -8.09
CA ARG A 121 10.88 -13.46 -8.58
C ARG A 121 11.37 -12.26 -9.40
N ALA A 122 11.09 -11.05 -8.92
CA ALA A 122 11.62 -9.80 -9.46
C ALA A 122 12.89 -9.40 -8.70
N ASN A 123 14.00 -9.19 -9.41
CA ASN A 123 15.25 -8.72 -8.80
C ASN A 123 15.41 -7.20 -8.83
N LYS A 124 14.42 -6.48 -9.35
CA LYS A 124 14.40 -5.02 -9.37
C LYS A 124 12.98 -4.49 -9.14
N ALA A 125 12.87 -3.52 -8.24
CA ALA A 125 11.62 -2.86 -7.92
C ALA A 125 11.75 -1.33 -8.01
N PHE A 126 10.62 -0.67 -8.29
CA PHE A 126 10.52 0.78 -8.38
C PHE A 126 9.42 1.27 -7.45
N ILE A 127 9.69 2.35 -6.72
CA ILE A 127 8.67 3.08 -5.95
C ILE A 127 8.52 4.45 -6.62
N TYR A 128 7.43 4.64 -7.37
CA TYR A 128 7.15 5.89 -8.06
C TYR A 128 6.32 6.80 -7.16
N ILE A 129 6.93 7.84 -6.61
CA ILE A 129 6.32 8.76 -5.64
C ILE A 129 6.08 10.10 -6.32
N ARG A 130 4.89 10.68 -6.17
CA ARG A 130 4.59 12.00 -6.73
C ARG A 130 5.61 13.08 -6.31
N GLY A 131 5.90 14.02 -7.21
CA GLY A 131 6.99 14.99 -7.03
C GLY A 131 6.76 16.03 -5.93
N GLU A 132 5.52 16.22 -5.50
CA GLU A 132 5.12 17.25 -4.55
C GLU A 132 5.45 16.92 -3.09
N VAL A 133 5.80 15.66 -2.78
CA VAL A 133 6.03 15.18 -1.40
C VAL A 133 7.50 14.90 -1.10
N LEU A 134 8.34 15.93 -1.26
CA LEU A 134 9.80 15.83 -1.10
C LEU A 134 10.25 15.15 0.20
N HIS A 135 9.58 15.43 1.33
CA HIS A 135 9.93 14.81 2.61
C HIS A 135 9.66 13.31 2.63
N VAL A 136 8.59 12.85 1.98
CA VAL A 136 8.26 11.44 1.85
C VAL A 136 9.28 10.74 0.97
N ILE A 137 9.65 11.34 -0.17
CA ILE A 137 10.69 10.80 -1.07
C ILE A 137 11.99 10.58 -0.29
N ARG A 138 12.45 11.59 0.47
CA ARG A 138 13.65 11.49 1.31
C ARG A 138 13.52 10.41 2.38
N ARG A 139 12.33 10.26 2.97
CA ARG A 139 12.06 9.26 4.00
C ARG A 139 12.17 7.83 3.46
N VAL A 140 11.54 7.57 2.33
CA VAL A 140 11.59 6.25 1.67
C VAL A 140 13.00 5.96 1.16
N GLN A 141 13.70 6.95 0.60
CA GLN A 141 15.11 6.80 0.20
C GLN A 141 16.01 6.43 1.37
N ALA A 142 15.84 7.09 2.53
CA ALA A 142 16.59 6.77 3.74
C ALA A 142 16.31 5.33 4.22
N ALA A 143 15.04 4.94 4.29
CA ALA A 143 14.65 3.59 4.72
C ALA A 143 15.18 2.50 3.77
N VAL A 144 15.18 2.75 2.46
CA VAL A 144 15.81 1.86 1.47
C VAL A 144 17.31 1.75 1.75
N ALA A 145 18.01 2.87 1.95
CA ALA A 145 19.44 2.86 2.26
C ALA A 145 19.78 2.16 3.59
N GLU A 146 18.97 2.37 4.63
CA GLU A 146 19.09 1.67 5.92
C GLU A 146 18.89 0.15 5.74
N ALA A 147 17.91 -0.27 4.93
CA ALA A 147 17.68 -1.68 4.62
C ALA A 147 18.86 -2.33 3.87
N TYR A 148 19.51 -1.61 2.93
CA TYR A 148 20.76 -2.07 2.31
C TYR A 148 21.87 -2.23 3.34
N ALA A 149 22.07 -1.23 4.20
CA ALA A 149 23.15 -1.24 5.19
C ALA A 149 23.00 -2.38 6.20
N ALA A 150 21.77 -2.75 6.56
CA ALA A 150 21.46 -3.82 7.50
C ALA A 150 21.38 -5.22 6.84
N GLY A 151 21.50 -5.32 5.51
CA GLY A 151 21.40 -6.60 4.80
C GLY A 151 19.98 -7.15 4.63
N HIS A 152 18.95 -6.33 4.87
CA HIS A 152 17.56 -6.64 4.53
C HIS A 152 17.28 -6.47 3.02
N LEU A 153 18.18 -5.79 2.31
CA LEU A 153 18.07 -5.49 0.89
C LEU A 153 19.46 -5.54 0.23
N GLY A 154 19.52 -5.82 -1.07
CA GLY A 154 20.77 -5.94 -1.82
C GLY A 154 21.01 -7.35 -2.32
N ARG A 155 22.24 -7.84 -2.17
CA ARG A 155 22.64 -9.17 -2.62
C ARG A 155 22.49 -10.21 -1.52
N ASP A 156 22.08 -11.41 -1.90
CA ASP A 156 21.96 -12.58 -1.04
C ASP A 156 21.26 -12.25 0.29
N ILE A 157 20.06 -11.67 0.19
CA ILE A 157 19.32 -11.12 1.33
C ILE A 157 19.15 -12.21 2.39
N HIS A 158 19.71 -12.00 3.57
CA HIS A 158 19.74 -12.97 4.68
C HIS A 158 20.30 -14.36 4.31
N GLY A 159 21.16 -14.48 3.30
CA GLY A 159 21.72 -15.77 2.85
C GLY A 159 20.74 -16.63 2.06
N SER A 160 19.69 -16.04 1.49
CA SER A 160 18.61 -16.75 0.79
C SER A 160 18.93 -17.10 -0.68
N GLY A 161 20.00 -16.55 -1.25
CA GLY A 161 20.30 -16.57 -2.68
C GLY A 161 19.44 -15.62 -3.51
N PHE A 162 18.58 -14.80 -2.88
CA PHE A 162 17.76 -13.80 -3.56
C PHE A 162 18.38 -12.40 -3.50
N ASP A 163 18.49 -11.78 -4.66
CA ASP A 163 18.96 -10.40 -4.83
C ASP A 163 17.79 -9.47 -5.16
N LEU A 164 17.78 -8.27 -4.59
CA LEU A 164 16.83 -7.21 -4.95
C LEU A 164 17.47 -5.83 -4.91
N ASP A 165 17.19 -5.06 -5.96
CA ASP A 165 17.51 -3.64 -6.07
C ASP A 165 16.23 -2.78 -6.06
N ILE A 166 16.15 -1.74 -5.22
CA ILE A 166 14.99 -0.83 -5.14
C ILE A 166 15.37 0.57 -5.60
N VAL A 167 14.64 1.11 -6.56
CA VAL A 167 14.77 2.50 -7.02
C VAL A 167 13.58 3.32 -6.54
N VAL A 168 13.85 4.38 -5.77
CA VAL A 168 12.86 5.40 -5.45
C VAL A 168 12.88 6.49 -6.53
N HIS A 169 11.79 6.62 -7.27
CA HIS A 169 11.67 7.55 -8.40
C HIS A 169 10.67 8.66 -8.09
N ALA A 170 11.09 9.91 -8.23
CA ALA A 170 10.22 11.07 -8.07
C ALA A 170 9.43 11.36 -9.35
N GLY A 171 8.13 11.55 -9.24
CA GLY A 171 7.27 12.02 -10.33
C GLY A 171 7.42 13.53 -10.58
N ALA A 172 6.69 14.02 -11.58
CA ALA A 172 6.78 15.40 -12.05
C ALA A 172 5.45 16.18 -11.97
N GLY A 173 4.56 15.79 -11.05
CA GLY A 173 3.33 16.53 -10.72
C GLY A 173 2.21 16.39 -11.75
N ALA A 174 1.96 15.16 -12.24
CA ALA A 174 0.91 14.88 -13.20
C ALA A 174 -0.05 13.82 -12.67
N TYR A 175 -1.30 14.22 -12.36
CA TYR A 175 -2.35 13.32 -11.82
C TYR A 175 -2.54 12.04 -12.66
N ILE A 176 -2.41 12.14 -13.98
CA ILE A 176 -2.56 11.00 -14.89
C ILE A 176 -1.48 9.92 -14.68
N CYS A 177 -0.33 10.26 -14.09
CA CYS A 177 0.71 9.28 -13.74
C CYS A 177 0.31 8.36 -12.58
N GLY A 178 -0.83 8.60 -11.92
CA GLY A 178 -1.47 7.61 -11.04
C GLY A 178 -2.11 6.44 -11.80
N GLU A 179 -2.39 6.59 -13.10
CA GLU A 179 -2.83 5.49 -13.96
C GLU A 179 -1.67 4.53 -14.23
N GLU A 180 -1.92 3.23 -14.09
CA GLU A 180 -0.86 2.21 -14.02
C GLU A 180 0.08 2.21 -15.23
N THR A 181 -0.42 2.45 -16.44
CA THR A 181 0.40 2.44 -17.66
C THR A 181 1.04 3.78 -17.99
N ALA A 182 0.38 4.90 -17.66
CA ALA A 182 0.97 6.23 -17.73
C ALA A 182 2.15 6.39 -16.76
N LEU A 183 2.05 5.77 -15.58
CA LEU A 183 3.15 5.67 -14.61
C LEU A 183 4.39 5.01 -15.23
N LEU A 184 4.20 3.91 -15.97
CA LEU A 184 5.29 3.23 -16.66
C LEU A 184 5.97 4.12 -17.71
N GLU A 185 5.20 4.88 -18.49
CA GLU A 185 5.78 5.87 -19.42
C GLU A 185 6.61 6.90 -18.67
N GLY A 186 6.13 7.38 -17.51
CA GLY A 186 6.88 8.29 -16.65
C GLY A 186 8.21 7.70 -16.15
N LEU A 187 8.21 6.44 -15.71
CA LEU A 187 9.43 5.70 -15.32
C LEU A 187 10.40 5.48 -16.49
N GLU A 188 9.88 5.37 -17.72
CA GLU A 188 10.67 5.22 -18.94
C GLU A 188 11.18 6.57 -19.49
N GLY A 189 10.93 7.68 -18.78
CA GLY A 189 11.36 9.01 -19.20
C GLY A 189 10.54 9.61 -20.34
N ARG A 190 9.34 9.07 -20.58
CA ARG A 190 8.40 9.54 -21.60
C ARG A 190 7.29 10.38 -20.97
N ARG A 191 6.43 10.94 -21.82
CA ARG A 191 5.22 11.63 -21.38
C ARG A 191 4.27 10.60 -20.76
N GLY A 192 3.67 10.90 -19.61
CA GLY A 192 2.71 10.04 -18.90
C GLY A 192 1.38 9.86 -19.63
N GLN A 193 1.40 9.22 -20.80
CA GLN A 193 0.23 8.88 -21.59
C GLN A 193 -0.11 7.40 -21.36
N PRO A 194 -1.38 7.07 -21.02
CA PRO A 194 -1.77 5.68 -20.88
C PRO A 194 -1.48 4.86 -22.15
N ARG A 195 -1.05 3.61 -21.96
CA ARG A 195 -0.78 2.67 -23.05
C ARG A 195 -2.07 1.97 -23.48
N LEU A 196 -2.13 1.61 -24.76
CA LEU A 196 -3.18 0.72 -25.26
C LEU A 196 -3.06 -0.65 -24.60
N ARG A 197 -4.20 -1.22 -24.21
CA ARG A 197 -4.33 -2.61 -23.78
C ARG A 197 -5.16 -3.36 -24.82
N PRO A 198 -4.74 -4.55 -25.29
CA PRO A 198 -3.47 -5.25 -25.02
C PRO A 198 -2.23 -4.61 -25.69
N PRO A 199 -0.99 -4.94 -25.25
CA PRO A 199 -0.64 -5.92 -24.21
C PRO A 199 -0.83 -5.41 -22.77
N PHE A 200 -1.13 -6.32 -21.85
CA PHE A 200 -1.24 -6.01 -20.42
C PHE A 200 0.15 -5.93 -19.74
N PRO A 201 0.31 -5.11 -18.67
CA PRO A 201 1.61 -4.94 -17.99
C PRO A 201 2.22 -6.25 -17.44
N ALA A 202 1.40 -7.21 -17.05
CA ALA A 202 1.87 -8.52 -16.57
C ALA A 202 2.66 -9.30 -17.65
N VAL A 203 2.41 -9.02 -18.94
CA VAL A 203 3.12 -9.62 -20.06
C VAL A 203 4.23 -8.68 -20.57
N ALA A 204 3.90 -7.41 -20.78
CA ALA A 204 4.81 -6.39 -21.30
C ALA A 204 4.51 -5.02 -20.67
N GLY A 205 5.09 -4.78 -19.49
CA GLY A 205 4.99 -3.53 -18.75
C GLY A 205 6.25 -2.69 -18.89
N LEU A 206 6.92 -2.42 -17.76
CA LEU A 206 8.14 -1.62 -17.70
C LEU A 206 9.24 -2.24 -18.57
N TYR A 207 9.83 -1.44 -19.45
CA TYR A 207 10.84 -1.87 -20.41
C TYR A 207 10.41 -3.11 -21.21
N ALA A 208 9.13 -3.18 -21.56
CA ALA A 208 8.49 -4.30 -22.27
C ALA A 208 8.72 -5.67 -21.59
N SER A 209 8.79 -5.68 -20.25
CA SER A 209 9.02 -6.90 -19.46
C SER A 209 7.88 -7.13 -18.46
N PRO A 210 7.67 -8.37 -17.97
CA PRO A 210 6.61 -8.68 -17.01
C PRO A 210 6.66 -7.78 -15.79
N THR A 211 5.58 -7.04 -15.54
CA THR A 211 5.55 -6.04 -14.47
C THR A 211 4.27 -6.16 -13.65
N VAL A 212 4.45 -6.26 -12.33
CA VAL A 212 3.36 -6.10 -11.36
C VAL A 212 3.33 -4.65 -10.89
N ILE A 213 2.14 -4.06 -10.92
CA ILE A 213 1.91 -2.70 -10.40
C ILE A 213 0.91 -2.79 -9.26
N ASN A 214 1.29 -2.33 -8.08
CA ASN A 214 0.43 -2.31 -6.89
C ASN A 214 0.53 -0.97 -6.16
N ASN A 215 -0.55 -0.58 -5.49
CA ASN A 215 -0.57 0.59 -4.62
C ASN A 215 0.26 0.37 -3.34
N VAL A 216 0.75 1.46 -2.74
CA VAL A 216 1.51 1.48 -1.48
C VAL A 216 0.84 0.66 -0.37
N GLU A 217 -0.40 0.95 -0.01
CA GLU A 217 -1.11 0.24 1.07
C GLU A 217 -1.29 -1.26 0.77
N SER A 218 -1.47 -1.63 -0.51
CA SER A 218 -1.54 -3.04 -0.90
C SER A 218 -0.23 -3.78 -0.60
N ILE A 219 0.90 -3.19 -0.94
CA ILE A 219 2.22 -3.80 -0.70
C ILE A 219 2.56 -3.77 0.78
N ALA A 220 2.27 -2.66 1.48
CA ALA A 220 2.51 -2.54 2.91
C ALA A 220 1.65 -3.48 3.77
N SER A 221 0.52 -3.99 3.24
CA SER A 221 -0.30 -4.99 3.92
C SER A 221 0.31 -6.39 3.91
N VAL A 222 1.19 -6.69 2.94
CA VAL A 222 1.76 -8.03 2.72
C VAL A 222 2.51 -8.59 3.93
N PRO A 223 3.41 -7.84 4.61
CA PRO A 223 4.11 -8.34 5.80
C PRO A 223 3.15 -8.87 6.88
N SER A 224 2.05 -8.16 7.14
CA SER A 224 1.06 -8.59 8.15
C SER A 224 0.34 -9.89 7.76
N ILE A 225 0.05 -10.09 6.48
CA ILE A 225 -0.56 -11.32 5.95
C ILE A 225 0.41 -12.49 6.12
N ILE A 226 1.70 -12.28 5.83
CA ILE A 226 2.71 -13.34 5.98
C ILE A 226 2.95 -13.65 7.46
N ALA A 227 3.01 -12.64 8.33
CA ALA A 227 3.20 -12.83 9.76
C ALA A 227 2.05 -13.65 10.37
N ASN A 228 0.81 -13.22 10.15
CA ASN A 228 -0.36 -13.69 10.89
C ASN A 228 -1.21 -14.72 10.14
N GLY A 229 -1.01 -14.87 8.82
CA GLY A 229 -1.75 -15.81 7.96
C GLY A 229 -2.98 -15.21 7.28
N ALA A 230 -3.44 -15.90 6.23
CA ALA A 230 -4.58 -15.52 5.41
C ALA A 230 -5.92 -15.49 6.18
N GLU A 231 -6.13 -16.45 7.09
CA GLU A 231 -7.34 -16.53 7.92
C GLU A 231 -7.45 -15.33 8.86
N TRP A 232 -6.34 -14.91 9.47
CA TRP A 232 -6.32 -13.70 10.30
C TRP A 232 -6.74 -12.48 9.49
N PHE A 233 -6.18 -12.27 8.30
CA PHE A 233 -6.53 -11.13 7.47
C PHE A 233 -8.00 -11.18 7.02
N SER A 234 -8.49 -12.35 6.61
CA SER A 234 -9.86 -12.53 6.12
C SER A 234 -10.94 -12.58 7.22
N SER A 235 -10.52 -12.72 8.49
CA SER A 235 -11.39 -12.54 9.66
C SER A 235 -11.84 -11.10 9.84
N MET A 236 -11.10 -10.14 9.28
CA MET A 236 -11.46 -8.73 9.25
C MET A 236 -12.25 -8.38 7.99
N GLY A 237 -13.19 -7.45 8.16
CA GLY A 237 -13.97 -6.86 7.09
C GLY A 237 -15.24 -7.64 6.72
N THR A 238 -15.74 -7.43 5.50
CA THR A 238 -16.97 -8.07 5.02
C THR A 238 -16.70 -9.36 4.25
N GLU A 239 -17.76 -10.07 3.79
CA GLU A 239 -17.62 -11.24 2.94
C GLU A 239 -16.86 -10.94 1.63
N LYS A 240 -17.11 -9.78 1.02
CA LYS A 240 -16.53 -9.40 -0.30
C LYS A 240 -15.32 -8.48 -0.21
N SER A 241 -15.14 -7.82 0.94
CA SER A 241 -14.07 -6.86 1.20
C SER A 241 -13.34 -7.25 2.47
N LYS A 242 -12.29 -8.05 2.31
CA LYS A 242 -11.48 -8.62 3.40
C LYS A 242 -10.37 -7.70 3.87
N GLY A 243 -10.02 -7.86 5.14
CA GLY A 243 -8.95 -7.13 5.81
C GLY A 243 -9.36 -5.77 6.33
N TYR A 244 -8.34 -4.96 6.57
CA TYR A 244 -8.44 -3.57 6.99
C TYR A 244 -8.05 -2.62 5.84
N GLY A 245 -8.26 -1.33 6.09
CA GLY A 245 -7.65 -0.26 5.31
C GLY A 245 -7.55 1.05 6.08
N ILE A 246 -6.77 1.97 5.55
CA ILE A 246 -6.63 3.33 6.10
C ILE A 246 -7.66 4.24 5.43
N PHE A 247 -8.59 4.77 6.23
CA PHE A 247 -9.62 5.71 5.80
C PHE A 247 -9.17 7.14 6.10
N SER A 248 -8.99 7.93 5.05
CA SER A 248 -8.68 9.37 5.15
C SER A 248 -9.97 10.16 5.33
N LEU A 249 -10.21 10.70 6.53
CA LEU A 249 -11.36 11.55 6.80
C LEU A 249 -10.93 13.02 6.75
N SER A 250 -11.51 13.76 5.80
CA SER A 250 -11.22 15.18 5.58
C SER A 250 -12.51 16.00 5.42
N GLY A 251 -12.40 17.33 5.43
CA GLY A 251 -13.54 18.23 5.32
C GLY A 251 -14.06 18.73 6.68
N HIS A 252 -15.38 18.84 6.82
CA HIS A 252 -16.04 19.47 7.97
C HIS A 252 -16.30 18.49 9.13
N VAL A 253 -15.26 17.76 9.55
CA VAL A 253 -15.29 16.91 10.75
C VAL A 253 -14.46 17.53 11.87
N THR A 254 -14.74 17.19 13.12
CA THR A 254 -14.05 17.75 14.29
C THR A 254 -12.57 17.40 14.29
N SER A 255 -12.23 16.14 14.06
CA SER A 255 -10.86 15.64 13.99
C SER A 255 -10.60 15.01 12.62
N PRO A 256 -10.16 15.76 11.60
CA PRO A 256 -9.74 15.17 10.33
C PRO A 256 -8.44 14.38 10.51
N GLY A 257 -8.26 13.29 9.77
CA GLY A 257 -7.08 12.45 9.91
C GLY A 257 -7.18 11.09 9.23
N GLN A 258 -6.27 10.20 9.63
CA GLN A 258 -6.22 8.82 9.17
C GLN A 258 -6.81 7.89 10.23
N TYR A 259 -7.72 7.03 9.81
CA TYR A 259 -8.37 6.05 10.68
C TYR A 259 -8.21 4.66 10.06
N GLU A 260 -7.47 3.78 10.72
CA GLU A 260 -7.35 2.40 10.25
C GLU A 260 -8.42 1.52 10.88
N ALA A 261 -9.19 0.83 10.05
CA ALA A 261 -10.31 0.02 10.50
C ALA A 261 -10.57 -1.17 9.55
N PRO A 262 -11.32 -2.20 10.00
CA PRO A 262 -11.78 -3.28 9.14
C PRO A 262 -12.68 -2.73 8.02
N LEU A 263 -12.58 -3.31 6.83
CA LEU A 263 -13.43 -2.90 5.71
C LEU A 263 -14.90 -3.20 5.98
N GLY A 264 -15.76 -2.20 5.82
CA GLY A 264 -17.17 -2.28 6.20
C GLY A 264 -17.53 -1.37 7.36
N ILE A 265 -16.54 -0.69 7.97
CA ILE A 265 -16.82 0.49 8.79
C ILE A 265 -17.64 1.51 7.97
N THR A 266 -18.67 2.05 8.60
CA THR A 266 -19.55 3.05 7.99
C THR A 266 -18.98 4.46 8.14
N LEU A 267 -19.35 5.37 7.25
CA LEU A 267 -19.01 6.79 7.42
C LEU A 267 -19.49 7.33 8.77
N ARG A 268 -20.69 6.92 9.21
CA ARG A 268 -21.26 7.36 10.49
C ARG A 268 -20.32 7.01 11.65
N GLN A 269 -19.84 5.78 11.70
CA GLN A 269 -18.85 5.36 12.69
C GLN A 269 -17.55 6.15 12.59
N LEU A 270 -17.04 6.43 11.39
CA LEU A 270 -15.84 7.25 11.22
C LEU A 270 -16.05 8.70 11.71
N ILE A 271 -17.20 9.30 11.42
CA ILE A 271 -17.57 10.63 11.92
C ILE A 271 -17.66 10.63 13.44
N ASP A 272 -18.29 9.61 14.03
CA ASP A 272 -18.42 9.49 15.48
C ASP A 272 -17.05 9.39 16.16
N VAL A 273 -16.16 8.55 15.63
CA VAL A 273 -14.77 8.42 16.09
C VAL A 273 -13.98 9.72 15.91
N ALA A 274 -14.27 10.50 14.88
CA ALA A 274 -13.66 11.82 14.65
C ALA A 274 -14.21 12.93 15.56
N GLY A 275 -15.19 12.63 16.43
CA GLY A 275 -15.82 13.61 17.32
C GLY A 275 -16.95 14.41 16.66
N GLY A 276 -17.58 13.85 15.62
CA GLY A 276 -18.71 14.44 14.93
C GLY A 276 -18.34 15.44 13.83
N MET A 277 -19.37 16.10 13.31
CA MET A 277 -19.22 17.20 12.35
C MET A 277 -18.71 18.45 13.05
N ARG A 278 -17.82 19.19 12.39
CA ARG A 278 -17.26 20.44 12.91
C ARG A 278 -18.40 21.43 13.24
N PRO A 279 -18.43 22.03 14.45
CA PRO A 279 -19.47 22.98 14.81
C PRO A 279 -19.53 24.20 13.88
N GLY A 280 -20.75 24.70 13.65
CA GLY A 280 -21.00 25.96 12.95
C GLY A 280 -20.73 27.19 13.83
N PRO A 281 -20.93 28.42 13.28
CA PRO A 281 -20.77 29.65 14.04
C PRO A 281 -21.66 29.77 15.29
N ASP A 282 -22.76 29.03 15.33
CA ASP A 282 -23.71 28.91 16.44
C ASP A 282 -23.30 27.89 17.51
N GLY A 283 -22.16 27.22 17.34
CA GLY A 283 -21.64 26.20 18.24
C GLY A 283 -22.35 24.84 18.11
N GLN A 284 -23.33 24.69 17.21
CA GLN A 284 -24.01 23.42 16.99
C GLN A 284 -23.27 22.57 15.95
N PRO A 285 -23.28 21.23 16.07
CA PRO A 285 -22.72 20.35 15.04
C PRO A 285 -23.33 20.65 13.67
N ALA A 286 -22.49 20.87 12.66
CA ALA A 286 -22.98 21.09 11.32
C ALA A 286 -23.70 19.84 10.78
N ARG A 287 -24.79 20.03 10.04
CA ARG A 287 -25.46 18.93 9.34
C ARG A 287 -24.65 18.50 8.11
N LEU A 288 -24.40 17.20 7.97
CA LEU A 288 -23.83 16.62 6.76
C LEU A 288 -24.81 16.77 5.58
N LYS A 289 -24.36 17.41 4.49
CA LYS A 289 -25.18 17.59 3.28
C LYS A 289 -24.84 16.56 2.20
N PHE A 290 -23.55 16.34 2.00
CA PHE A 290 -23.02 15.38 1.05
C PHE A 290 -21.60 14.96 1.44
N TRP A 291 -21.13 13.86 0.87
CA TRP A 291 -19.78 13.33 1.05
C TRP A 291 -19.34 12.50 -0.16
N THR A 292 -18.06 12.17 -0.23
CA THR A 292 -17.45 11.28 -1.26
C THR A 292 -16.78 10.09 -0.57
N PRO A 293 -17.13 8.83 -0.91
CA PRO A 293 -16.61 7.65 -0.21
C PRO A 293 -15.17 7.27 -0.56
N GLY A 294 -14.67 7.68 -1.72
CA GLY A 294 -13.29 7.44 -2.15
C GLY A 294 -12.54 8.75 -2.31
N GLY A 295 -12.11 9.04 -3.53
CA GLY A 295 -11.62 10.36 -3.92
C GLY A 295 -12.61 11.11 -4.82
N SER A 296 -12.09 12.13 -5.52
CA SER A 296 -12.87 12.98 -6.43
C SER A 296 -13.60 12.23 -7.55
N SER A 297 -13.19 11.00 -7.87
CA SER A 297 -13.79 10.20 -8.95
C SER A 297 -15.06 9.45 -8.52
N THR A 298 -15.41 9.50 -7.24
CA THR A 298 -16.60 8.82 -6.70
C THR A 298 -17.83 9.73 -6.70
N PRO A 299 -19.05 9.16 -6.85
CA PRO A 299 -20.29 9.95 -6.76
C PRO A 299 -20.42 10.66 -5.41
N LEU A 300 -21.09 11.81 -5.43
CA LEU A 300 -21.55 12.45 -4.20
C LEU A 300 -22.69 11.63 -3.59
N LEU A 301 -22.54 11.29 -2.32
CA LEU A 301 -23.55 10.61 -1.53
C LEU A 301 -24.14 11.59 -0.51
N THR A 302 -25.39 11.35 -0.12
CA THR A 302 -26.09 12.11 0.92
C THR A 302 -26.07 11.35 2.25
N GLU A 303 -26.79 11.86 3.25
CA GLU A 303 -26.89 11.24 4.58
C GLU A 303 -27.72 9.93 4.59
N GLU A 304 -28.66 9.79 3.65
CA GLU A 304 -29.47 8.59 3.39
C GLU A 304 -28.65 7.44 2.78
#